data_AF-A0A2K3PC91-F1
#
_entry.id   AF-A0A2K3PC91-F1
#
_cell.length_a   1.000
_cell.length_b   1.000
_cell.length_c   1.000
_cell.angle_alpha   90.00
_cell.angle_beta   90.00
_cell.angle_gamma   90.00
#
_symmetry.space_group_name_H-M   'P 1'
#
loop_
_entity.id
_entity.type
_entity.pdbx_description
1 polymer ?
#
loop_
_entity_poly.entity_id
_entity_poly.type
_entity_poly.pdbx_seq_one_letter_code
_entity_poly.pdbx_strand_id
1 'polypeptide(L)'
;MEKHLLGEVNPLNGSQLPRGGPEKEFELMKGFLKPVLGGNIIDASCGSGLFSRLFAKSGLFSLVVALDYSENMLRQCYEFVQQEDNFPKENFILVRADIARLPFVSSSVDAVHAGAAIHCWPSPSAAVAEISRVLRPGGVFVATTYILDGPFRAVPFLNTFRQSIRQLSGIYTVLSERELEALCKACGLQAAEVLKPFTETWRTATAVSDHVSHQNLVTWSRPLEGTICLNVDGSLLGSSQSAGFGGLIRNNDGTFLGGFYGVASQPSILYAEIMAMLHGLELCWEKGFWSVSCFSDSLQTVTLVKNGCLASYEA
;
A
#
# COMPACT_ATOMS: atom_id res chain seq x y z
N MET A 1 -25.71 0.97 -35.53
CA MET A 1 -24.58 1.26 -34.63
C MET A 1 -24.85 0.49 -33.34
N GLU A 2 -24.53 -0.81 -33.37
CA GLU A 2 -24.86 -1.78 -32.33
C GLU A 2 -23.87 -1.68 -31.17
N LYS A 3 -24.40 -1.49 -29.96
CA LYS A 3 -23.68 -1.75 -28.72
C LYS A 3 -23.82 -3.24 -28.43
N HIS A 4 -22.71 -3.99 -28.49
CA HIS A 4 -22.65 -5.37 -28.03
C HIS A 4 -22.81 -5.39 -26.50
N LEU A 5 -23.86 -6.08 -26.04
CA LEU A 5 -24.15 -6.39 -24.65
C LEU A 5 -23.11 -7.40 -24.13
N LEU A 6 -22.44 -7.05 -23.02
CA LEU A 6 -21.72 -8.01 -22.19
C LEU A 6 -22.74 -8.94 -21.54
N GLY A 7 -22.53 -10.25 -21.68
CA GLY A 7 -23.48 -11.29 -21.30
C GLY A 7 -23.82 -11.31 -19.81
N GLU A 8 -25.12 -11.47 -19.53
CA GLU A 8 -25.67 -11.73 -18.20
C GLU A 8 -25.11 -13.05 -17.64
N VAL A 9 -24.57 -13.01 -16.41
CA VAL A 9 -24.17 -14.20 -15.67
C VAL A 9 -25.40 -14.74 -14.94
N ASN A 10 -25.85 -15.92 -15.36
CA ASN A 10 -27.05 -16.59 -14.86
C ASN A 10 -26.87 -17.04 -13.38
N PRO A 11 -27.77 -16.67 -12.44
CA PRO A 11 -27.68 -17.13 -11.06
C PRO A 11 -28.11 -18.60 -10.94
N LEU A 12 -27.16 -19.48 -10.61
CA LEU A 12 -27.44 -20.90 -10.39
C LEU A 12 -28.27 -21.13 -9.11
N ASN A 13 -29.29 -21.99 -9.21
CA ASN A 13 -30.27 -22.35 -8.17
C ASN A 13 -29.62 -22.83 -6.86
N GLY A 14 -30.06 -22.23 -5.74
CA GLY A 14 -29.44 -22.31 -4.43
C GLY A 14 -29.76 -23.52 -3.55
N SER A 15 -29.68 -24.77 -4.05
CA SER A 15 -29.99 -25.95 -3.22
C SER A 15 -28.94 -27.07 -3.16
N GLN A 16 -27.75 -26.94 -3.76
CA GLN A 16 -26.68 -27.95 -3.65
C GLN A 16 -25.25 -27.37 -3.71
N LEU A 17 -24.82 -26.57 -2.73
CA LEU A 17 -23.43 -26.05 -2.71
C LEU A 17 -22.70 -26.36 -1.38
N PRO A 18 -21.53 -27.04 -1.41
CA PRO A 18 -20.74 -27.34 -0.20
C PRO A 18 -19.93 -26.13 0.31
N ARG A 19 -19.57 -26.13 1.61
CA ARG A 19 -18.93 -25.04 2.40
C ARG A 19 -17.65 -24.46 1.74
N GLY A 20 -17.34 -23.16 1.95
CA GLY A 20 -16.28 -22.40 1.25
C GLY A 20 -14.83 -22.63 1.74
N GLY A 21 -13.84 -22.29 0.89
CA GLY A 21 -12.39 -22.45 1.11
C GLY A 21 -11.51 -21.63 0.13
N PRO A 22 -10.17 -21.61 0.29
CA PRO A 22 -9.24 -20.76 -0.46
C PRO A 22 -9.32 -20.90 -1.98
N GLU A 23 -9.66 -22.10 -2.48
CA GLU A 23 -9.79 -22.39 -3.90
C GLU A 23 -10.98 -21.66 -4.51
N LYS A 24 -12.11 -21.55 -3.78
CA LYS A 24 -13.28 -20.79 -4.26
C LYS A 24 -13.03 -19.29 -4.24
N GLU A 25 -12.31 -18.80 -3.23
CA GLU A 25 -11.87 -17.40 -3.18
C GLU A 25 -10.97 -17.10 -4.39
N PHE A 26 -10.02 -17.99 -4.67
CA PHE A 26 -9.15 -17.90 -5.83
C PHE A 26 -9.92 -17.86 -7.16
N GLU A 27 -10.92 -18.72 -7.36
CA GLU A 27 -11.77 -18.69 -8.56
C GLU A 27 -12.54 -17.38 -8.73
N LEU A 28 -13.06 -16.81 -7.63
CA LEU A 28 -13.73 -15.51 -7.68
C LEU A 28 -12.75 -14.40 -8.09
N MET A 29 -11.56 -14.39 -7.51
CA MET A 29 -10.52 -13.41 -7.79
C MET A 29 -10.01 -13.50 -9.23
N LYS A 30 -9.88 -14.70 -9.78
CA LYS A 30 -9.59 -14.89 -11.22
C LYS A 30 -10.62 -14.20 -12.10
N GLY A 31 -11.89 -14.22 -11.72
CA GLY A 31 -12.96 -13.55 -12.45
C GLY A 31 -12.67 -12.06 -12.67
N PHE A 32 -12.19 -11.38 -11.63
CA PHE A 32 -11.83 -9.97 -11.66
C PHE A 32 -10.48 -9.69 -12.35
N LEU A 33 -9.54 -10.63 -12.26
CA LEU A 33 -8.21 -10.51 -12.85
C LEU A 33 -8.17 -10.86 -14.34
N LYS A 34 -9.29 -11.29 -14.94
CA LYS A 34 -9.41 -11.61 -16.37
C LYS A 34 -8.76 -10.58 -17.32
N PRO A 35 -8.92 -9.25 -17.13
CA PRO A 35 -8.37 -8.26 -18.05
C PRO A 35 -6.83 -8.19 -18.07
N VAL A 36 -6.17 -8.76 -17.05
CA VAL A 36 -4.73 -8.60 -16.80
C VAL A 36 -3.98 -9.94 -16.75
N LEU A 37 -4.64 -11.03 -17.18
CA LEU A 37 -3.99 -12.33 -17.34
C LEU A 37 -2.84 -12.25 -18.36
N GLY A 38 -1.81 -13.04 -18.13
CA GLY A 38 -0.55 -13.03 -18.88
C GLY A 38 0.41 -11.91 -18.48
N GLY A 39 -0.02 -10.97 -17.62
CA GLY A 39 0.84 -9.94 -17.03
C GLY A 39 1.49 -10.36 -15.71
N ASN A 40 2.07 -9.39 -15.02
CA ASN A 40 2.70 -9.53 -13.71
C ASN A 40 1.71 -9.21 -12.59
N ILE A 41 1.70 -10.03 -11.54
CA ILE A 41 0.87 -9.83 -10.35
C ILE A 41 1.73 -9.70 -9.09
N ILE A 42 1.37 -8.73 -8.25
CA ILE A 42 1.88 -8.62 -6.88
C ILE A 42 0.84 -9.19 -5.94
N ASP A 43 1.21 -10.19 -5.15
CA ASP A 43 0.46 -10.62 -3.98
C ASP A 43 0.98 -9.84 -2.75
N ALA A 44 0.27 -8.78 -2.40
CA ALA A 44 0.64 -7.82 -1.37
C ALA A 44 0.22 -8.31 0.02
N SER A 45 1.16 -8.24 0.97
CA SER A 45 1.03 -8.84 2.30
C SER A 45 0.71 -10.34 2.20
N CYS A 46 1.50 -11.07 1.41
CA CYS A 46 1.24 -12.46 1.04
C CYS A 46 1.26 -13.45 2.22
N GLY A 47 1.79 -13.05 3.39
CA GLY A 47 1.99 -13.94 4.52
C GLY A 47 2.87 -15.13 4.12
N SER A 48 2.44 -16.34 4.48
CA SER A 48 3.11 -17.59 4.09
C SER A 48 2.89 -17.99 2.62
N GLY A 49 2.27 -17.14 1.81
CA GLY A 49 2.18 -17.27 0.35
C GLY A 49 1.17 -18.31 -0.14
N LEU A 50 0.03 -18.46 0.55
CA LEU A 50 -1.05 -19.34 0.10
C LEU A 50 -1.53 -18.95 -1.31
N PHE A 51 -1.92 -17.70 -1.50
CA PHE A 51 -2.41 -17.20 -2.79
C PHE A 51 -1.28 -17.04 -3.81
N SER A 52 -0.10 -16.59 -3.39
CA SER A 52 1.07 -16.48 -4.28
C SER A 52 1.40 -17.82 -4.95
N ARG A 53 1.33 -18.93 -4.20
CA ARG A 53 1.52 -20.28 -4.76
C ARG A 53 0.39 -20.68 -5.71
N LEU A 54 -0.87 -20.36 -5.39
CA LEU A 54 -2.00 -20.60 -6.29
C LEU A 54 -1.86 -19.82 -7.61
N PHE A 55 -1.47 -18.55 -7.55
CA PHE A 55 -1.18 -17.74 -8.74
C PHE A 55 -0.07 -18.34 -9.57
N ALA A 56 1.05 -18.73 -8.95
CA ALA A 56 2.21 -19.29 -9.67
C ALA A 56 1.84 -20.58 -10.40
N LYS A 57 1.18 -21.53 -9.71
CA LYS A 57 0.78 -22.83 -10.27
C LYS A 57 -0.31 -22.72 -11.33
N SER A 58 -1.12 -21.67 -11.29
CA SER A 58 -2.18 -21.49 -12.27
C SER A 58 -1.66 -21.21 -13.68
N GLY A 59 -0.42 -20.72 -13.81
CA GLY A 59 0.15 -20.30 -15.09
C GLY A 59 -0.56 -19.11 -15.74
N LEU A 60 -1.41 -18.39 -14.98
CA LEU A 60 -2.21 -17.28 -15.48
C LEU A 60 -1.44 -15.96 -15.57
N PHE A 61 -0.25 -15.88 -14.95
CA PHE A 61 0.58 -14.67 -14.87
C PHE A 61 2.00 -15.00 -15.31
N SER A 62 2.66 -14.06 -15.99
CA SER A 62 4.05 -14.18 -16.41
C SER A 62 5.01 -14.14 -15.23
N LEU A 63 4.67 -13.37 -14.20
CA LEU A 63 5.45 -13.25 -12.97
C LEU A 63 4.52 -13.05 -11.78
N VAL A 64 4.78 -13.79 -10.70
CA VAL A 64 4.13 -13.63 -9.41
C VAL A 64 5.16 -13.10 -8.40
N VAL A 65 4.85 -11.94 -7.82
CA VAL A 65 5.66 -11.31 -6.79
C VAL A 65 4.96 -11.48 -5.46
N ALA A 66 5.46 -12.36 -4.59
CA ALA A 66 4.96 -12.49 -3.24
C ALA A 66 5.65 -11.44 -2.35
N LEU A 67 4.87 -10.48 -1.85
CA LEU A 67 5.38 -9.34 -1.13
C LEU A 67 4.87 -9.33 0.31
N ASP A 68 5.77 -9.26 1.29
CA ASP A 68 5.39 -9.10 2.69
C ASP A 68 6.42 -8.25 3.45
N TYR A 69 5.98 -7.55 4.49
CA TYR A 69 6.86 -6.78 5.37
C TYR A 69 7.67 -7.70 6.29
N SER A 70 7.08 -8.82 6.71
CA SER A 70 7.64 -9.79 7.65
C SER A 70 8.58 -10.77 6.96
N GLU A 71 9.86 -10.69 7.32
CA GLU A 71 10.87 -11.66 6.87
C GLU A 71 10.53 -13.09 7.28
N ASN A 72 9.92 -13.28 8.46
CA ASN A 72 9.53 -14.60 8.93
C ASN A 72 8.44 -15.22 8.06
N MET A 73 7.47 -14.41 7.59
CA MET A 73 6.43 -14.87 6.67
C MET A 73 7.00 -15.24 5.31
N LEU A 74 7.92 -14.41 4.77
CA LEU A 74 8.62 -14.72 3.53
C LEU A 74 9.49 -15.98 3.64
N ARG A 75 10.12 -16.22 4.79
CA ARG A 75 10.87 -17.46 5.03
C ARG A 75 9.96 -18.69 4.99
N GLN A 76 8.80 -18.63 5.65
CA GLN A 76 7.82 -19.71 5.58
C GLN A 76 7.26 -19.90 4.18
N CYS A 77 6.99 -18.80 3.46
CA CYS A 77 6.57 -18.86 2.06
C CYS A 77 7.61 -19.59 1.20
N TYR A 78 8.89 -19.24 1.36
CA TYR A 78 9.99 -19.91 0.69
C TYR A 78 10.04 -21.40 1.01
N GLU A 79 9.95 -21.78 2.29
CA GLU A 79 9.95 -23.18 2.72
C GLU A 79 8.79 -23.98 2.11
N PHE A 80 7.58 -23.42 2.09
CA PHE A 80 6.44 -24.05 1.46
C PHE A 80 6.59 -24.20 -0.05
N VAL A 81 7.16 -23.20 -0.73
CA VAL A 81 7.48 -23.29 -2.16
C VAL A 81 8.50 -24.40 -2.43
N GLN A 82 9.48 -24.62 -1.56
CA GLN A 82 10.46 -25.71 -1.74
C GLN A 82 9.87 -27.10 -1.54
N GLN A 83 8.78 -27.22 -0.77
CA GLN A 83 8.11 -28.50 -0.51
C GLN A 83 7.14 -28.89 -1.63
N GLU A 84 6.89 -28.01 -2.61
CA GLU A 84 5.97 -28.29 -3.70
C GLU A 84 6.66 -28.89 -4.92
N ASP A 85 6.14 -30.04 -5.36
CA ASP A 85 6.57 -30.69 -6.59
C ASP A 85 6.22 -29.86 -7.82
N ASN A 86 7.17 -29.75 -8.76
CA ASN A 86 7.03 -29.05 -10.04
C ASN A 86 6.57 -27.58 -9.92
N PHE A 87 6.98 -26.87 -8.86
CA PHE A 87 6.68 -25.46 -8.71
C PHE A 87 7.43 -24.59 -9.75
N PRO A 88 6.76 -23.62 -10.43
CA PRO A 88 7.38 -22.79 -11.46
C PRO A 88 8.24 -21.67 -10.85
N LYS A 89 9.44 -22.03 -10.38
CA LYS A 89 10.37 -21.13 -9.67
C LYS A 89 10.82 -19.93 -10.50
N GLU A 90 10.86 -20.06 -11.82
CA GLU A 90 11.31 -18.97 -12.73
C GLU A 90 10.32 -17.80 -12.78
N ASN A 91 9.05 -18.05 -12.50
CA ASN A 91 7.97 -17.06 -12.59
C ASN A 91 7.50 -16.60 -11.20
N PHE A 92 8.34 -16.77 -10.18
CA PHE A 92 7.99 -16.50 -8.78
C PHE A 92 9.14 -15.83 -8.04
N ILE A 93 8.88 -14.67 -7.44
CA ILE A 93 9.87 -13.95 -6.64
C ILE A 93 9.31 -13.53 -5.28
N LEU A 94 10.18 -13.48 -4.28
CA LEU A 94 9.87 -12.98 -2.93
C LEU A 94 10.44 -11.58 -2.78
N VAL A 95 9.63 -10.64 -2.29
CA VAL A 95 10.04 -9.26 -2.06
C VAL A 95 9.66 -8.84 -0.65
N ARG A 96 10.65 -8.39 0.13
CA ARG A 96 10.39 -7.76 1.42
C ARG A 96 10.19 -6.26 1.23
N ALA A 97 9.00 -5.76 1.52
CA ALA A 97 8.70 -4.34 1.40
C ALA A 97 7.52 -3.91 2.28
N ASP A 98 7.47 -2.61 2.56
CA ASP A 98 6.28 -1.97 3.09
C ASP A 98 5.31 -1.69 1.94
N ILE A 99 4.03 -2.04 2.13
CA ILE A 99 2.97 -1.80 1.16
C ILE A 99 2.72 -0.29 0.94
N ALA A 100 3.03 0.53 1.95
CA ALA A 100 2.99 1.99 1.85
C ALA A 100 4.24 2.59 1.18
N ARG A 101 5.19 1.76 0.73
CA ARG A 101 6.39 2.20 -0.01
C ARG A 101 6.93 1.08 -0.90
N LEU A 102 6.28 0.87 -2.04
CA LEU A 102 6.58 -0.25 -2.92
C LEU A 102 7.86 -0.03 -3.73
N PRO A 103 8.78 -1.02 -3.80
CA PRO A 103 10.04 -0.91 -4.53
C PRO A 103 9.88 -1.13 -6.05
N PHE A 104 8.74 -0.71 -6.62
CA PHE A 104 8.44 -0.83 -8.04
C PHE A 104 8.30 0.56 -8.66
N VAL A 105 8.75 0.69 -9.91
CA VAL A 105 8.56 1.91 -10.68
C VAL A 105 7.07 2.11 -10.98
N SER A 106 6.65 3.36 -11.16
CA SER A 106 5.26 3.67 -11.44
C SER A 106 4.78 3.00 -12.74
N SER A 107 3.51 2.62 -12.77
CA SER A 107 2.85 2.04 -13.95
C SER A 107 3.54 0.81 -14.56
N SER A 108 4.09 -0.07 -13.73
CA SER A 108 4.83 -1.28 -14.16
C SER A 108 4.15 -2.60 -13.85
N VAL A 109 3.05 -2.57 -13.11
CA VAL A 109 2.37 -3.77 -12.60
C VAL A 109 0.99 -3.88 -13.23
N ASP A 110 0.64 -5.08 -13.70
CA ASP A 110 -0.65 -5.37 -14.30
C ASP A 110 -1.73 -5.61 -13.25
N ALA A 111 -1.37 -6.33 -12.18
CA ALA A 111 -2.31 -6.70 -11.12
C ALA A 111 -1.70 -6.58 -9.72
N VAL A 112 -2.50 -6.14 -8.76
CA VAL A 112 -2.19 -6.22 -7.33
C VAL A 112 -3.32 -6.99 -6.64
N HIS A 113 -2.97 -8.00 -5.87
CA HIS A 113 -3.86 -8.78 -5.04
C HIS A 113 -3.53 -8.54 -3.57
N ALA A 114 -4.53 -8.40 -2.70
CA ALA A 114 -4.36 -8.32 -1.25
C ALA A 114 -5.42 -9.17 -0.53
N GLY A 115 -5.06 -10.42 -0.20
CA GLY A 115 -5.96 -11.37 0.46
C GLY A 115 -5.99 -11.17 1.97
N ALA A 116 -7.15 -10.80 2.53
CA ALA A 116 -7.33 -10.57 3.97
C ALA A 116 -6.24 -9.71 4.64
N ALA A 117 -5.74 -8.68 3.94
CA ALA A 117 -4.56 -7.93 4.40
C ALA A 117 -4.84 -6.46 4.77
N ILE A 118 -5.82 -5.81 4.15
CA ILE A 118 -6.04 -4.36 4.27
C ILE A 118 -6.22 -3.91 5.74
N HIS A 119 -6.90 -4.73 6.54
CA HIS A 119 -7.15 -4.42 7.95
C HIS A 119 -5.90 -4.44 8.85
N CYS A 120 -4.79 -4.98 8.33
CA CYS A 120 -3.48 -5.02 8.99
C CYS A 120 -2.58 -3.86 8.58
N TRP A 121 -2.98 -3.02 7.63
CA TRP A 121 -2.15 -1.92 7.14
C TRP A 121 -2.19 -0.73 8.10
N PRO A 122 -1.02 -0.21 8.56
CA PRO A 122 -0.99 0.96 9.45
C PRO A 122 -1.60 2.21 8.82
N SER A 123 -1.42 2.38 7.50
CA SER A 123 -1.97 3.47 6.72
C SER A 123 -2.56 2.94 5.40
N PRO A 124 -3.86 2.56 5.39
CA PRO A 124 -4.51 2.08 4.17
C PRO A 124 -4.50 3.10 3.03
N SER A 125 -4.53 4.40 3.33
CA SER A 125 -4.45 5.45 2.31
C SER A 125 -3.10 5.51 1.62
N ALA A 126 -2.00 5.44 2.37
CA ALA A 126 -0.66 5.40 1.79
C ALA A 126 -0.45 4.12 0.97
N ALA A 127 -0.93 2.98 1.48
CA ALA A 127 -0.88 1.70 0.79
C ALA A 127 -1.63 1.73 -0.55
N VAL A 128 -2.89 2.20 -0.55
CA VAL A 128 -3.70 2.26 -1.77
C VAL A 128 -3.15 3.30 -2.76
N ALA A 129 -2.58 4.41 -2.28
CA ALA A 129 -1.88 5.37 -3.14
C ALA A 129 -0.66 4.76 -3.83
N GLU A 130 0.16 3.99 -3.11
CA GLU A 130 1.30 3.28 -3.70
C GLU A 130 0.88 2.18 -4.67
N ILE A 131 -0.17 1.42 -4.34
CA ILE A 131 -0.78 0.43 -5.24
C ILE A 131 -1.24 1.10 -6.53
N SER A 132 -1.96 2.21 -6.42
CA SER A 132 -2.39 3.00 -7.57
C SER A 132 -1.20 3.48 -8.41
N ARG A 133 -0.13 3.97 -7.76
CA ARG A 133 1.10 4.42 -8.42
C ARG A 133 1.78 3.32 -9.24
N VAL A 134 1.90 2.11 -8.70
CA VAL A 134 2.62 1.02 -9.38
C VAL A 134 1.78 0.34 -10.47
N LEU A 135 0.46 0.40 -10.36
CA LEU A 135 -0.44 -0.14 -11.39
C LEU A 135 -0.33 0.65 -12.68
N ARG A 136 -0.21 -0.06 -13.80
CA ARG A 136 -0.32 0.54 -15.12
C ARG A 136 -1.75 1.07 -15.37
N PRO A 137 -1.96 1.98 -16.33
CA PRO A 137 -3.31 2.28 -16.81
C PRO A 137 -4.03 1.00 -17.25
N GLY A 138 -5.26 0.77 -16.76
CA GLY A 138 -6.01 -0.48 -16.96
C GLY A 138 -5.56 -1.65 -16.07
N GLY A 139 -4.63 -1.42 -15.15
CA GLY A 139 -4.24 -2.39 -14.13
C GLY A 139 -5.35 -2.62 -13.11
N VAL A 140 -5.36 -3.81 -12.49
CA VAL A 140 -6.44 -4.24 -11.59
C VAL A 140 -5.92 -4.45 -10.17
N PHE A 141 -6.60 -3.85 -9.20
CA PHE A 141 -6.43 -4.13 -7.79
C PHE A 141 -7.59 -4.99 -7.28
N VAL A 142 -7.29 -6.14 -6.69
CA VAL A 142 -8.28 -7.02 -6.05
C VAL A 142 -7.90 -7.21 -4.59
N ALA A 143 -8.82 -6.97 -3.68
CA ALA A 143 -8.59 -7.22 -2.27
C ALA A 143 -9.76 -7.92 -1.60
N THR A 144 -9.46 -8.75 -0.62
CA THR A 144 -10.46 -9.30 0.29
C THR A 144 -10.22 -8.78 1.70
N THR A 145 -11.29 -8.41 2.40
CA THR A 145 -11.18 -7.91 3.77
C THR A 145 -12.37 -8.37 4.62
N TYR A 146 -12.12 -8.49 5.93
CA TYR A 146 -13.19 -8.70 6.90
C TYR A 146 -13.91 -7.37 7.14
N ILE A 147 -15.22 -7.33 6.85
CA ILE A 147 -16.07 -6.21 7.23
C ILE A 147 -16.88 -6.65 8.44
N LEU A 148 -16.62 -6.03 9.60
CA LEU A 148 -17.29 -6.36 10.85
C LEU A 148 -18.64 -5.59 10.94
N ASP A 149 -19.56 -5.88 10.03
CA ASP A 149 -20.95 -5.41 10.04
C ASP A 149 -21.89 -6.47 10.70
N GLY A 150 -21.44 -7.12 11.77
CA GLY A 150 -22.27 -8.00 12.60
C GLY A 150 -23.20 -7.23 13.58
N PRO A 151 -24.08 -7.92 14.34
CA PRO A 151 -25.19 -7.34 15.12
C PRO A 151 -24.77 -6.49 16.34
N PHE A 152 -23.52 -6.02 16.39
CA PHE A 152 -22.97 -5.20 17.46
C PHE A 152 -23.18 -3.69 17.24
N ARG A 153 -23.89 -3.29 16.17
CA ARG A 153 -24.18 -1.87 15.87
C ARG A 153 -25.16 -1.21 16.86
N ALA A 154 -25.86 -2.00 17.67
CA ALA A 154 -26.92 -1.51 18.57
C ALA A 154 -26.47 -1.12 19.99
N VAL A 155 -25.18 -1.23 20.34
CA VAL A 155 -24.70 -0.98 21.72
C VAL A 155 -23.70 0.19 21.75
N PRO A 156 -24.13 1.42 22.10
CA PRO A 156 -23.28 2.63 22.08
C PRO A 156 -22.03 2.56 22.96
N PHE A 157 -22.06 1.72 24.00
CA PHE A 157 -21.00 1.63 25.02
C PHE A 157 -19.77 0.81 24.58
N LEU A 158 -19.85 0.10 23.45
CA LEU A 158 -18.74 -0.70 22.88
C LEU A 158 -17.75 0.11 22.04
N ASN A 159 -18.02 1.39 21.76
CA ASN A 159 -17.07 2.27 21.07
C ASN A 159 -15.78 2.50 21.86
N THR A 160 -15.84 2.45 23.19
CA THR A 160 -14.65 2.52 24.07
C THR A 160 -13.87 1.20 24.05
N PHE A 161 -14.57 0.05 23.94
CA PHE A 161 -13.94 -1.27 23.85
C PHE A 161 -13.26 -1.51 22.48
N ARG A 162 -13.71 -0.82 21.42
CA ARG A 162 -13.07 -0.86 20.09
C ARG A 162 -11.61 -0.39 20.10
N GLN A 163 -11.25 0.59 20.93
CA GLN A 163 -9.87 1.06 21.03
C GLN A 163 -8.95 0.04 21.74
N SER A 164 -9.47 -0.67 22.74
CA SER A 164 -8.70 -1.67 23.48
C SER A 164 -8.48 -2.97 22.70
N ILE A 165 -9.44 -3.38 21.86
CA ILE A 165 -9.25 -4.56 20.97
C ILE A 165 -8.21 -4.27 19.87
N ARG A 166 -8.13 -3.03 19.35
CA ARG A 166 -7.12 -2.61 18.34
C ARG A 166 -5.67 -2.84 18.78
N GLN A 167 -5.38 -2.68 20.08
CA GLN A 167 -4.02 -2.88 20.61
C GLN A 167 -3.69 -4.35 20.92
N LEU A 168 -4.71 -5.19 21.13
CA LEU A 168 -4.52 -6.59 21.53
C LEU A 168 -4.59 -7.58 20.37
N SER A 169 -5.29 -7.25 19.26
CA SER A 169 -5.53 -8.20 18.15
C SER A 169 -4.68 -7.98 16.89
N GLY A 170 -3.89 -6.91 16.81
CA GLY A 170 -3.12 -6.57 15.59
C GLY A 170 -3.98 -6.06 14.42
N ILE A 171 -5.26 -5.78 14.65
CA ILE A 171 -6.18 -5.21 13.66
C ILE A 171 -6.07 -3.68 13.73
N TYR A 172 -5.39 -3.09 12.73
CA TYR A 172 -5.11 -1.66 12.69
C TYR A 172 -6.32 -0.84 12.21
N THR A 173 -7.20 -1.39 11.36
CA THR A 173 -8.36 -0.64 10.85
C THR A 173 -9.55 -1.56 10.51
N VAL A 174 -10.77 -1.11 10.84
CA VAL A 174 -12.02 -1.71 10.35
C VAL A 174 -12.64 -0.68 9.41
N LEU A 175 -12.40 -0.82 8.11
CA LEU A 175 -12.97 0.04 7.07
C LEU A 175 -14.38 -0.46 6.72
N SER A 176 -15.35 0.45 6.69
CA SER A 176 -16.64 0.20 6.06
C SER A 176 -16.51 0.15 4.54
N GLU A 177 -17.47 -0.47 3.86
CA GLU A 177 -17.55 -0.53 2.40
C GLU A 177 -17.41 0.85 1.74
N ARG A 178 -18.11 1.86 2.28
CA ARG A 178 -18.06 3.24 1.77
C ARG A 178 -16.70 3.91 1.96
N GLU A 179 -16.03 3.63 3.07
CA GLU A 179 -14.69 4.16 3.34
C GLU A 179 -13.66 3.52 2.41
N LEU A 180 -13.78 2.22 2.15
CA LEU A 180 -12.92 1.52 1.20
C LEU A 180 -13.14 2.01 -0.24
N GLU A 181 -14.39 2.19 -0.66
CA GLU A 181 -14.71 2.80 -1.95
C GLU A 181 -14.19 4.23 -2.08
N ALA A 182 -14.37 5.06 -1.04
CA ALA A 182 -13.89 6.43 -1.01
C ALA A 182 -12.37 6.50 -1.05
N LEU A 183 -11.68 5.60 -0.34
CA LEU A 183 -10.23 5.46 -0.35
C LEU A 183 -9.71 5.13 -1.74
N CYS A 184 -10.27 4.10 -2.39
CA CYS A 184 -9.91 3.72 -3.74
C CYS A 184 -10.11 4.87 -4.72
N LYS A 185 -11.28 5.55 -4.66
CA LYS A 185 -11.57 6.71 -5.50
C LYS A 185 -10.61 7.87 -5.28
N ALA A 186 -10.30 8.19 -4.02
CA ALA A 186 -9.36 9.27 -3.67
C ALA A 186 -7.95 9.01 -4.22
N CYS A 187 -7.56 7.74 -4.33
CA CYS A 187 -6.27 7.32 -4.88
C CYS A 187 -6.28 7.10 -6.40
N GLY A 188 -7.38 7.39 -7.10
CA GLY A 188 -7.46 7.29 -8.57
C GLY A 188 -7.85 5.90 -9.11
N LEU A 189 -8.32 4.99 -8.26
CA LEU A 189 -8.90 3.72 -8.70
C LEU A 189 -10.41 3.89 -8.94
N GLN A 190 -10.88 3.65 -10.16
CA GLN A 190 -12.29 3.66 -10.52
C GLN A 190 -12.96 2.30 -10.32
N ALA A 191 -14.29 2.33 -10.16
CA ALA A 191 -15.16 1.16 -10.08
C ALA A 191 -14.73 0.13 -9.02
N ALA A 192 -14.81 0.51 -7.75
CA ALA A 192 -14.80 -0.44 -6.65
C ALA A 192 -16.08 -1.31 -6.71
N GLU A 193 -16.08 -2.41 -7.46
CA GLU A 193 -17.13 -3.42 -7.35
C GLU A 193 -16.87 -4.22 -6.07
N VAL A 194 -17.61 -3.89 -5.01
CA VAL A 194 -17.63 -4.67 -3.78
C VAL A 194 -18.64 -5.80 -3.96
N LEU A 195 -18.15 -6.98 -4.36
CA LEU A 195 -19.00 -8.16 -4.38
C LEU A 195 -19.08 -8.74 -2.96
N LYS A 196 -20.32 -8.93 -2.49
CA LYS A 196 -20.64 -9.72 -1.31
C LYS A 196 -20.58 -11.19 -1.70
N PRO A 197 -19.78 -12.03 -1.03
CA PRO A 197 -19.83 -13.41 -1.41
C PRO A 197 -20.18 -14.30 -0.20
N PHE A 198 -20.36 -15.58 -0.52
CA PHE A 198 -21.30 -16.60 -0.04
C PHE A 198 -21.51 -16.84 1.49
N THR A 199 -20.82 -16.13 2.41
CA THR A 199 -21.06 -16.24 3.87
C THR A 199 -21.00 -14.84 4.51
N GLU A 200 -21.81 -14.59 5.54
CA GLU A 200 -22.10 -13.26 6.14
C GLU A 200 -20.90 -12.45 6.71
N THR A 201 -19.64 -12.89 6.47
CA THR A 201 -18.43 -12.41 7.15
C THR A 201 -17.31 -11.88 6.25
N TRP A 202 -17.39 -11.99 4.91
CA TRP A 202 -16.32 -11.58 3.99
C TRP A 202 -16.82 -10.69 2.86
N ARG A 203 -15.99 -9.74 2.43
CA ARG A 203 -16.25 -8.93 1.23
C ARG A 203 -15.02 -8.84 0.34
N THR A 204 -15.24 -8.88 -0.98
CA THR A 204 -14.21 -8.69 -2.00
C THR A 204 -14.41 -7.32 -2.64
N ALA A 205 -13.38 -6.48 -2.61
CA ALA A 205 -13.36 -5.20 -3.30
C ALA A 205 -12.42 -5.30 -4.51
N THR A 206 -12.94 -4.99 -5.68
CA THR A 206 -12.16 -4.93 -6.93
C THR A 206 -12.16 -3.50 -7.43
N ALA A 207 -11.01 -2.92 -7.73
CA ALA A 207 -10.90 -1.58 -8.31
C ALA A 207 -9.96 -1.58 -9.52
N VAL A 208 -10.27 -0.76 -10.53
CA VAL A 208 -9.53 -0.68 -11.80
C VAL A 208 -8.86 0.69 -11.91
N SER A 209 -7.61 0.74 -12.36
CA SER A 209 -6.87 1.99 -12.55
C SER A 209 -7.27 2.67 -13.88
N ASP A 210 -7.87 3.86 -13.82
CA ASP A 210 -8.15 4.72 -14.98
C ASP A 210 -7.24 5.96 -14.93
N HIS A 211 -6.02 5.84 -15.46
CA HIS A 211 -5.15 7.01 -15.60
C HIS A 211 -5.51 7.82 -16.86
N VAL A 212 -6.46 8.74 -16.73
CA VAL A 212 -6.42 10.04 -17.44
C VAL A 212 -6.55 11.14 -16.39
N SER A 213 -5.47 11.42 -15.67
CA SER A 213 -5.27 12.73 -15.06
C SER A 213 -3.79 12.95 -14.78
N HIS A 214 -3.34 14.18 -15.07
CA HIS A 214 -2.04 14.71 -14.73
C HIS A 214 -1.84 14.68 -13.21
N GLN A 215 -1.35 13.57 -12.67
CA GLN A 215 -0.70 13.59 -11.37
C GLN A 215 0.73 14.06 -11.59
N ASN A 216 1.14 15.11 -10.88
CA ASN A 216 2.55 15.46 -10.76
C ASN A 216 3.24 14.28 -10.06
N LEU A 217 3.75 13.34 -10.88
CA LEU A 217 4.51 12.18 -10.47
C LEU A 217 5.65 12.62 -9.54
N VAL A 218 5.62 12.17 -8.28
CA VAL A 218 6.82 12.13 -7.44
C VAL A 218 7.35 10.71 -7.52
N THR A 219 7.95 10.37 -8.66
CA THR A 219 8.74 9.15 -8.80
C THR A 219 10.07 9.35 -8.11
N TRP A 220 10.53 8.37 -7.34
CA TRP A 220 11.95 8.30 -7.02
C TRP A 220 12.68 8.04 -8.35
N SER A 221 13.31 9.07 -8.88
CA SER A 221 14.28 8.93 -9.96
C SER A 221 15.63 8.70 -9.31
N ARG A 222 16.40 7.73 -9.84
CA ARG A 222 17.79 7.55 -9.43
C ARG A 222 18.49 8.90 -9.61
N PRO A 223 19.01 9.53 -8.54
CA PRO A 223 19.71 10.79 -8.68
C PRO A 223 20.95 10.62 -9.57
N LEU A 224 21.49 11.75 -10.04
CA LEU A 224 22.76 11.77 -10.74
C LEU A 224 23.83 11.02 -9.93
N GLU A 225 24.76 10.37 -10.63
CA GLU A 225 25.85 9.65 -10.00
C GLU A 225 26.66 10.59 -9.09
N GLY A 226 26.85 10.18 -7.83
CA GLY A 226 27.47 11.01 -6.80
C GLY A 226 26.51 11.94 -6.02
N THR A 227 25.22 11.96 -6.32
CA THR A 227 24.22 12.70 -5.52
C THR A 227 23.67 11.86 -4.37
N ILE A 228 23.59 12.46 -3.19
CA ILE A 228 23.04 11.88 -1.98
C ILE A 228 21.53 12.14 -1.90
N CYS A 229 20.74 11.12 -1.59
CA CYS A 229 19.33 11.25 -1.26
C CYS A 229 19.16 11.52 0.23
N LEU A 230 18.50 12.61 0.58
CA LEU A 230 18.04 12.90 1.92
C LEU A 230 16.51 12.84 1.95
N ASN A 231 15.93 11.93 2.71
CA ASN A 231 14.49 11.87 2.95
C ASN A 231 14.19 12.34 4.36
N VAL A 232 13.27 13.27 4.53
CA VAL A 232 12.94 13.88 5.81
C VAL A 232 11.44 13.79 6.09
N ASP A 233 11.08 13.70 7.37
CA ASP A 233 9.71 13.58 7.84
C ASP A 233 9.56 14.21 9.24
N GLY A 234 8.43 14.87 9.46
CA GLY A 234 8.01 15.46 10.72
C GLY A 234 6.78 14.74 11.28
N SER A 235 6.74 14.56 12.60
CA SER A 235 5.64 13.88 13.30
C SER A 235 5.12 14.71 14.47
N LEU A 236 3.83 14.59 14.77
CA LEU A 236 3.19 15.26 15.89
C LEU A 236 2.32 14.28 16.67
N LEU A 237 2.59 14.11 17.97
CA LEU A 237 1.80 13.24 18.84
C LEU A 237 0.64 14.04 19.47
N GLY A 238 -0.59 13.75 19.03
CA GLY A 238 -1.77 14.56 19.32
C GLY A 238 -2.16 14.73 20.79
N SER A 239 -1.70 13.88 21.71
CA SER A 239 -2.03 13.96 23.15
C SER A 239 -0.98 14.66 24.00
N SER A 240 0.25 14.83 23.51
CA SER A 240 1.41 15.19 24.34
C SER A 240 2.00 16.56 24.03
N GLN A 241 1.47 17.29 23.03
CA GLN A 241 2.12 18.48 22.47
C GLN A 241 3.63 18.23 22.20
N SER A 242 3.96 17.02 21.73
CA SER A 242 5.33 16.64 21.41
C SER A 242 5.44 16.41 19.92
N ALA A 243 6.39 17.10 19.30
CA ALA A 243 6.69 16.97 17.89
C ALA A 243 8.07 16.33 17.75
N GLY A 244 8.21 15.42 16.79
CA GLY A 244 9.47 14.73 16.50
C GLY A 244 9.82 14.90 15.03
N PHE A 245 11.10 14.86 14.71
CA PHE A 245 11.58 14.95 13.33
C PHE A 245 12.65 13.90 13.07
N GLY A 246 12.83 13.53 11.81
CA GLY A 246 13.89 12.61 11.44
C GLY A 246 14.11 12.51 9.94
N GLY A 247 15.08 11.69 9.56
CA GLY A 247 15.38 11.45 8.17
C GLY A 247 16.40 10.36 7.90
N LEU A 248 16.46 9.95 6.64
CA LEU A 248 17.34 8.92 6.11
C LEU A 248 18.20 9.49 4.98
N ILE A 249 19.49 9.17 5.02
CA ILE A 249 20.50 9.56 4.04
C ILE A 249 20.91 8.30 3.27
N ARG A 250 20.88 8.37 1.94
CA ARG A 250 21.19 7.26 1.03
C ARG A 250 22.06 7.73 -0.13
N ASN A 251 22.85 6.85 -0.73
CA ASN A 251 23.52 7.17 -2.00
C ASN A 251 22.52 7.09 -3.18
N ASN A 252 23.00 7.40 -4.38
CA ASN A 252 22.27 7.28 -5.65
C ASN A 252 21.75 5.86 -5.93
N ASP A 253 22.38 4.82 -5.37
CA ASP A 253 21.99 3.41 -5.50
C ASP A 253 20.94 2.99 -4.47
N GLY A 254 20.52 3.91 -3.60
CA GLY A 254 19.58 3.65 -2.52
C GLY A 254 20.20 2.95 -1.31
N THR A 255 21.52 2.72 -1.29
CA THR A 255 22.26 2.21 -0.14
C THR A 255 22.18 3.21 1.02
N PHE A 256 21.86 2.71 2.20
CA PHE A 256 21.80 3.52 3.41
C PHE A 256 23.18 4.01 3.85
N LEU A 257 23.30 5.32 4.08
CA LEU A 257 24.53 5.98 4.54
C LEU A 257 24.43 6.50 5.97
N GLY A 258 23.21 6.71 6.47
CA GLY A 258 22.97 7.20 7.82
C GLY A 258 21.54 7.70 8.02
N GLY A 259 21.16 7.92 9.27
CA GLY A 259 19.85 8.47 9.63
C GLY A 259 19.95 9.30 10.90
N PHE A 260 18.94 10.11 11.13
CA PHE A 260 18.85 10.99 12.30
C PHE A 260 17.42 11.09 12.80
N TYR A 261 17.28 11.47 14.05
CA TYR A 261 16.01 11.81 14.67
C TYR A 261 16.22 12.85 15.76
N GLY A 262 15.16 13.57 16.12
CA GLY A 262 15.18 14.58 17.16
C GLY A 262 13.78 14.94 17.64
N VAL A 263 13.73 15.72 18.72
CA VAL A 263 12.48 16.26 19.28
C VAL A 263 12.42 17.74 18.95
N ALA A 264 11.33 18.16 18.33
CA ALA A 264 11.08 19.56 18.02
C ALA A 264 10.69 20.31 19.31
N SER A 265 11.23 21.52 19.47
CA SER A 265 10.96 22.40 20.61
C SER A 265 9.55 22.99 20.62
N GLN A 266 8.85 22.93 19.48
CA GLN A 266 7.49 23.43 19.33
C GLN A 266 6.56 22.31 18.85
N PRO A 267 5.33 22.23 19.38
CA PRO A 267 4.31 21.25 18.97
C PRO A 267 3.65 21.61 17.64
N SER A 268 4.44 21.83 16.60
CA SER A 268 3.96 22.20 15.26
C SER A 268 4.48 21.20 14.25
N ILE A 269 3.56 20.61 13.48
CA ILE A 269 3.91 19.68 12.40
C ILE A 269 4.79 20.36 11.35
N LEU A 270 4.44 21.60 10.98
CA LEU A 270 5.23 22.40 10.03
C LEU A 270 6.64 22.68 10.58
N TYR A 271 6.74 22.98 11.88
CA TYR A 271 8.03 23.19 12.53
C TYR A 271 8.86 21.91 12.55
N ALA A 272 8.26 20.75 12.84
CA ALA A 272 8.93 19.46 12.80
C ALA A 272 9.48 19.13 11.41
N GLU A 273 8.68 19.34 10.36
CA GLU A 273 9.09 19.17 8.97
C GLU A 273 10.27 20.07 8.58
N ILE A 274 10.22 21.35 8.97
CA ILE A 274 11.32 22.30 8.71
C ILE A 274 12.58 21.87 9.46
N MET A 275 12.46 21.44 10.72
CA MET A 275 13.58 20.95 11.51
C MET A 275 14.18 19.67 10.93
N ALA A 276 13.34 18.76 10.41
CA ALA A 276 13.79 17.55 9.72
C ALA A 276 14.67 17.90 8.52
N MET A 277 14.23 18.86 7.70
CA MET A 277 14.96 19.33 6.53
C MET A 277 16.27 20.03 6.88
N LEU A 278 16.21 20.97 7.82
CA LEU A 278 17.40 21.73 8.27
C LEU A 278 18.46 20.79 8.82
N HIS A 279 18.10 19.96 9.80
CA HIS A 279 19.05 19.08 10.47
C HIS A 279 19.62 18.02 9.53
N GLY A 280 18.79 17.49 8.61
CA GLY A 280 19.26 16.55 7.61
C GLY A 280 20.28 17.15 6.63
N LEU A 281 20.08 18.41 6.23
CA LEU A 281 21.00 19.12 5.34
C LEU A 281 22.31 19.49 6.04
N GLU A 282 22.25 19.96 7.30
CA GLU A 282 23.43 20.20 8.14
C GLU A 282 24.26 18.93 8.30
N LEU A 283 23.62 17.81 8.61
CA LEU A 283 24.29 16.52 8.76
C LEU A 283 24.94 16.05 7.44
N CYS A 284 24.30 16.31 6.30
CA CYS A 284 24.91 16.04 5.00
C CYS A 284 26.16 16.90 4.77
N TRP A 285 26.10 18.19 5.12
CA TRP A 285 27.23 19.11 5.01
C TRP A 285 28.41 18.70 5.89
N GLU A 286 28.17 18.36 7.16
CA GLU A 286 29.19 17.87 8.09
C GLU A 286 29.87 16.58 7.61
N LYS A 287 29.12 15.71 6.93
CA LYS A 287 29.64 14.48 6.32
C LYS A 287 30.38 14.71 4.99
N GLY A 288 30.45 15.94 4.51
CA GLY A 288 31.08 16.30 3.24
C GLY A 288 30.24 15.90 2.01
N PHE A 289 28.92 15.78 2.16
CA PHE A 289 28.00 15.54 1.06
C PHE A 289 27.52 16.87 0.47
N TRP A 290 28.19 17.29 -0.61
CA TRP A 290 27.94 18.60 -1.24
C TRP A 290 26.86 18.57 -2.32
N SER A 291 26.54 17.40 -2.87
CA SER A 291 25.49 17.18 -3.87
C SER A 291 24.35 16.38 -3.23
N VAL A 292 23.28 17.07 -2.79
CA VAL A 292 22.18 16.47 -2.04
C VAL A 292 20.84 16.77 -2.71
N SER A 293 20.04 15.74 -2.91
CA SER A 293 18.62 15.85 -3.24
C SER A 293 17.79 15.57 -1.99
N CYS A 294 17.18 16.63 -1.44
CA CYS A 294 16.32 16.53 -0.27
C CYS A 294 14.86 16.34 -0.68
N PHE A 295 14.21 15.35 -0.08
CA PHE A 295 12.83 14.95 -0.34
C PHE A 295 12.03 15.07 0.96
N SER A 296 10.94 15.83 0.91
CA SER A 296 9.91 15.96 1.95
C SER A 296 8.55 15.81 1.30
N ASP A 297 7.60 15.18 1.98
CA ASP A 297 6.20 15.05 1.57
C ASP A 297 5.34 16.26 1.99
N SER A 298 5.88 17.15 2.84
CA SER A 298 5.27 18.43 3.19
C SER A 298 5.44 19.47 2.08
N LEU A 299 4.40 19.62 1.25
CA LEU A 299 4.35 20.66 0.21
C LEU A 299 4.51 22.07 0.80
N GLN A 300 4.03 22.30 2.02
CA GLN A 300 4.17 23.59 2.71
C GLN A 300 5.64 23.89 3.01
N THR A 301 6.37 22.92 3.56
CA THR A 301 7.81 23.04 3.86
C THR A 301 8.60 23.29 2.57
N VAL A 302 8.35 22.50 1.52
CA VAL A 302 9.02 22.67 0.21
C VAL A 302 8.73 24.06 -0.38
N THR A 303 7.50 24.56 -0.25
CA THR A 303 7.10 25.88 -0.75
C THR A 303 7.81 27.00 0.01
N LEU A 304 7.88 26.93 1.34
CA LEU A 304 8.56 27.91 2.18
C LEU A 304 10.05 28.02 1.85
N VAL A 305 10.71 26.87 1.67
CA VAL A 305 12.14 26.84 1.33
C VAL A 305 12.40 27.35 -0.10
N LYS A 306 11.55 26.99 -1.07
CA LYS A 306 11.72 27.42 -2.47
C LYS A 306 11.41 28.89 -2.70
N ASN A 307 10.34 29.39 -2.08
CA ASN A 307 9.85 30.74 -2.33
C ASN A 307 10.40 31.76 -1.32
N GLY A 308 11.07 31.30 -0.27
CA GLY A 308 11.48 32.12 0.87
C GLY A 308 10.28 32.55 1.72
N CYS A 309 10.57 33.06 2.92
CA CYS A 309 9.58 33.79 3.70
C CYS A 309 9.53 35.23 3.18
N LEU A 310 8.39 35.65 2.62
CA LEU A 310 8.14 37.08 2.43
C LEU A 310 8.11 37.74 3.81
N ALA A 311 8.98 38.71 4.03
CA ALA A 311 9.04 39.53 5.23
C ALA A 311 7.76 40.39 5.31
N SER A 312 6.66 39.81 5.78
CA SER A 312 5.44 40.53 6.13
C SER A 312 4.71 39.89 7.32
N TYR A 313 5.47 39.41 8.29
CA TYR A 313 4.99 39.06 9.63
C TYR A 313 5.98 39.55 10.71
N GLU A 314 6.43 40.80 10.57
CA GLU A 314 6.88 41.61 11.71
C GLU A 314 5.75 42.58 12.07
N ALA A 315 4.99 42.23 13.11
CA ALA A 315 4.40 43.13 14.12
C ALA A 315 3.56 42.28 15.10
#